data_AF-A0A4W5NHK8-F1
#
_entry.id   AF-A0A4W5NHK8-F1
#
_cell.length_a   1.000
_cell.length_b   1.000
_cell.length_c   1.000
_cell.angle_alpha   90.00
_cell.angle_beta   90.00
_cell.angle_gamma   90.00
#
_symmetry.space_group_name_H-M   'P 1'
#
loop_
_entity.id
_entity.type
_entity.pdbx_description
1 polymer ?
#
loop_
_entity_poly.entity_id
_entity_poly.type
_entity_poly.pdbx_seq_one_letter_code
_entity_poly.pdbx_strand_id
1 'polypeptide(L)'
;MPLESMTGLSITAGVDQMVALHTSSQDDVLLYIQRGELCPNQDRIGELLGTLIDHFTRVRNAPLPVKVCCSSVQLHMRGKPKSVTLETKAGQAHADFRKNRDGFTLLIPSN
;
A
#
# COMPACT_ATOMS: atom_id res chain seq x y z
N MET A 1 11.24 8.83 3.80
CA MET A 1 10.54 10.00 3.23
C MET A 1 9.93 10.82 4.37
N PRO A 2 9.91 12.16 4.30
CA PRO A 2 9.22 13.00 5.28
C PRO A 2 7.69 12.91 5.15
N LEU A 3 6.94 12.90 6.27
CA LEU A 3 5.47 12.89 6.24
C LEU A 3 4.88 14.17 5.62
N GLU A 4 5.67 15.24 5.55
CA GLU A 4 5.36 16.50 4.87
C GLU A 4 5.21 16.34 3.37
N SER A 5 5.91 15.37 2.78
CA SER A 5 5.84 15.06 1.36
C SER A 5 4.66 14.17 0.99
N MET A 6 4.00 13.55 1.96
CA MET A 6 2.86 12.66 1.69
C MET A 6 1.61 13.46 1.34
N THR A 7 0.95 13.10 0.25
CA THR A 7 -0.29 13.72 -0.23
C THR A 7 -1.53 12.85 0.02
N GLY A 8 -1.33 11.58 0.34
CA GLY A 8 -2.40 10.62 0.62
C GLY A 8 -1.87 9.19 0.58
N LEU A 9 -2.78 8.24 0.64
CA LEU A 9 -2.46 6.83 0.48
C LEU A 9 -3.61 6.05 -0.17
N SER A 10 -3.25 5.00 -0.90
CA SER A 10 -4.17 4.04 -1.48
C SER A 10 -3.95 2.66 -0.86
N ILE A 11 -5.03 1.97 -0.55
CA ILE A 11 -5.03 0.59 -0.06
C ILE A 11 -5.92 -0.26 -0.95
N THR A 12 -5.79 -1.58 -0.85
CA THR A 12 -6.73 -2.53 -1.43
C THR A 12 -7.84 -2.89 -0.45
N ALA A 13 -9.00 -3.27 -0.99
CA ALA A 13 -10.12 -3.79 -0.21
C ALA A 13 -9.94 -5.27 0.20
N GLY A 14 -8.90 -5.92 -0.32
CA GLY A 14 -8.64 -7.33 -0.09
C GLY A 14 -7.98 -7.59 1.27
N VAL A 15 -7.71 -8.87 1.52
CA VAL A 15 -6.95 -9.30 2.71
C VAL A 15 -5.44 -9.09 2.56
N ASP A 16 -5.01 -8.61 1.38
CA ASP A 16 -3.65 -8.24 1.09
C ASP A 16 -3.26 -6.96 1.84
N GLN A 17 -2.15 -7.02 2.56
CA GLN A 17 -1.69 -5.93 3.40
C GLN A 17 -0.88 -4.91 2.57
N MET A 18 -1.40 -4.53 1.39
CA MET A 18 -0.74 -3.64 0.44
C MET A 18 -1.16 -2.18 0.62
N VAL A 19 -0.16 -1.28 0.61
CA VAL A 19 -0.36 0.16 0.78
C VAL A 19 0.53 0.91 -0.21
N ALA A 20 -0.04 1.87 -0.94
CA ALA A 20 0.73 2.88 -1.67
C ALA A 20 0.65 4.21 -0.94
N LEU A 21 1.80 4.78 -0.61
CA LEU A 21 1.91 6.11 -0.02
C LEU A 21 2.23 7.10 -1.14
N HIS A 22 1.31 8.04 -1.37
CA HIS A 22 1.45 9.03 -2.44
C HIS A 22 2.28 10.21 -1.98
N THR A 23 3.19 10.67 -2.83
CA THR A 23 4.10 11.76 -2.53
C THR A 23 3.92 12.93 -3.49
N SER A 24 4.24 14.14 -3.03
CA SER A 24 4.19 15.35 -3.85
C SER A 24 5.23 15.33 -4.98
N SER A 25 6.30 14.54 -4.86
CA SER A 25 7.30 14.34 -5.90
C SER A 25 6.87 13.37 -7.01
N GLN A 26 5.66 12.78 -6.92
CA GLN A 26 5.20 11.73 -7.83
C GLN A 26 6.21 10.56 -7.91
N ASP A 27 6.84 10.26 -6.78
CA ASP A 27 7.68 9.08 -6.59
C ASP A 27 7.14 8.38 -5.36
N ASP A 28 6.03 7.68 -5.58
CA ASP A 28 5.22 7.06 -4.55
C ASP A 28 5.91 5.81 -4.00
N VAL A 29 5.57 5.45 -2.78
CA VAL A 29 6.15 4.28 -2.10
C VAL A 29 5.10 3.18 -2.01
N LEU A 30 5.39 2.03 -2.61
CA LEU A 30 4.57 0.83 -2.52
C LEU A 30 5.12 -0.09 -1.42
N LEU A 31 4.23 -0.55 -0.55
CA LEU A 31 4.56 -1.39 0.61
C LEU A 31 3.65 -2.61 0.64
N TYR A 32 4.22 -3.73 1.08
CA TYR A 32 3.46 -4.87 1.56
C TYR A 32 3.83 -5.11 3.01
N ILE A 33 2.85 -5.12 3.91
CA ILE A 33 3.07 -5.35 5.34
C ILE A 33 2.87 -6.83 5.62
N GLN A 34 3.98 -7.54 5.80
CA GLN A 34 3.91 -8.95 6.14
C GLN A 34 3.19 -9.14 7.48
N ARG A 35 2.22 -10.06 7.50
CA ARG A 35 1.54 -10.48 8.73
C ARG A 35 2.54 -11.13 9.68
N GLY A 36 2.41 -10.84 10.96
CA GLY A 36 3.29 -11.42 11.97
C GLY A 36 3.01 -12.91 12.16
N GLU A 37 4.05 -13.72 12.38
CA GLU A 37 3.93 -15.18 12.56
C GLU A 37 3.02 -15.55 13.74
N LEU A 38 3.12 -14.80 14.84
CA LEU A 38 2.32 -15.02 16.06
C LEU A 38 0.93 -14.39 16.00
N CYS A 39 0.68 -13.50 15.05
CA CYS A 39 -0.55 -12.72 14.94
C CYS A 39 -1.03 -12.60 13.47
N PRO A 40 -1.32 -13.73 12.79
CA PRO A 40 -1.62 -13.74 11.35
C PRO A 40 -2.94 -13.04 10.98
N ASN A 41 -3.80 -12.80 11.97
CA ASN A 41 -5.12 -12.19 11.77
C ASN A 41 -5.18 -10.70 12.14
N GLN A 42 -4.04 -10.08 12.51
CA GLN A 42 -4.02 -8.65 12.80
C GLN A 42 -4.10 -7.81 11.52
N ASP A 43 -4.95 -6.79 11.56
CA ASP A 43 -5.08 -5.80 10.50
C ASP A 43 -4.02 -4.70 10.65
N ARG A 44 -2.87 -4.88 9.97
CA ARG A 44 -1.77 -3.91 10.02
C ARG A 44 -2.06 -2.66 9.20
N ILE A 45 -2.86 -2.78 8.15
CA ILE A 45 -3.35 -1.61 7.41
C ILE A 45 -4.16 -0.73 8.35
N GLY A 46 -5.11 -1.30 9.12
CA GLY A 46 -5.90 -0.56 10.10
C GLY A 46 -5.05 0.20 11.11
N GLU A 47 -4.04 -0.45 11.70
CA GLU A 47 -3.09 0.17 12.64
C GLU A 47 -2.29 1.33 11.99
N LEU A 48 -1.79 1.12 10.77
CA LEU A 48 -1.07 2.14 10.00
C LEU A 48 -1.96 3.34 9.69
N LEU A 49 -3.19 3.10 9.20
CA LEU A 49 -4.16 4.13 8.88
C LEU A 49 -4.48 4.97 10.11
N GLY A 50 -4.82 4.33 11.24
CA GLY A 50 -5.13 5.03 12.48
C GLY A 50 -3.98 5.92 12.94
N THR A 51 -2.76 5.39 12.91
CA THR A 51 -1.54 6.13 13.30
C THR A 51 -1.27 7.33 12.39
N LEU A 52 -1.36 7.16 11.07
CA LEU A 52 -1.11 8.25 10.13
C LEU A 52 -2.22 9.30 10.16
N ILE A 53 -3.49 8.88 10.22
CA ILE A 53 -4.63 9.80 10.30
C ILE A 53 -4.56 10.62 11.59
N ASP A 54 -4.24 9.99 12.72
CA ASP A 54 -4.08 10.70 14.00
C ASP A 54 -2.96 11.74 13.93
N HIS A 55 -1.80 11.37 13.37
CA HIS A 55 -0.69 12.32 13.18
C HIS A 55 -1.08 13.50 12.29
N PHE A 56 -1.69 13.25 11.13
CA PHE A 56 -2.11 14.32 10.22
C PHE A 56 -3.18 15.23 10.85
N THR A 57 -4.11 14.64 11.60
CA THR A 57 -5.16 15.42 12.27
C THR A 57 -4.58 16.27 13.41
N ARG A 58 -3.76 15.69 14.29
CA ARG A 58 -3.28 16.38 15.51
C ARG A 58 -2.08 17.29 15.26
N VAL A 59 -1.14 16.85 14.43
CA VAL A 59 0.14 17.55 14.24
C VAL A 59 0.08 18.47 13.03
N ARG A 60 -0.55 18.02 11.94
CA ARG A 60 -0.63 18.78 10.68
C ARG A 60 -1.90 19.61 10.55
N ASN A 61 -2.89 19.39 11.43
CA ASN A 61 -4.21 20.02 11.37
C ASN A 61 -4.83 19.93 9.96
N ALA A 62 -4.69 18.77 9.33
CA ALA A 62 -5.13 18.52 7.96
C ALA A 62 -5.63 17.07 7.81
N PRO A 63 -6.65 16.82 6.97
CA PRO A 63 -7.06 15.46 6.65
C PRO A 63 -6.00 14.76 5.80
N LEU A 64 -5.85 13.45 6.00
CA LEU A 64 -5.05 12.58 5.13
C LEU A 64 -5.99 11.85 4.15
N PRO A 65 -5.93 12.13 2.83
CA PRO A 65 -6.75 11.41 1.86
C PRO A 65 -6.41 9.92 1.82
N VAL A 66 -7.44 9.08 1.94
CA VAL A 66 -7.34 7.62 1.85
C VAL A 66 -8.23 7.11 0.73
N LYS A 67 -7.68 6.31 -0.17
CA LYS A 67 -8.43 5.66 -1.25
C LYS A 67 -8.42 4.15 -1.04
N VAL A 68 -9.59 3.53 -1.10
CA VAL A 68 -9.75 2.07 -1.08
C VAL A 68 -10.03 1.57 -2.49
N CYS A 69 -9.20 0.66 -2.98
CA CYS A 69 -9.22 0.16 -4.34
C CYS A 69 -9.65 -1.31 -4.40
N CYS A 70 -10.55 -1.67 -5.31
CA CYS A 70 -11.07 -3.04 -5.39
C CYS A 70 -10.21 -3.99 -6.24
N SER A 71 -9.46 -3.48 -7.22
CA SER A 71 -8.81 -4.32 -8.24
C SER A 71 -7.36 -3.94 -8.54
N SER A 72 -7.03 -2.64 -8.53
CA SER A 72 -5.67 -2.17 -8.75
C SER A 72 -5.40 -0.87 -7.98
N VAL A 73 -4.15 -0.71 -7.56
CA VAL A 73 -3.65 0.53 -6.97
C VAL A 73 -2.88 1.29 -8.05
N GLN A 74 -3.24 2.55 -8.26
CA GLN A 74 -2.52 3.45 -9.16
C GLN A 74 -1.54 4.29 -8.34
N LEU A 75 -0.30 4.37 -8.79
CA LEU A 75 0.75 5.16 -8.13
C LEU A 75 1.70 5.75 -9.17
N HIS A 76 2.59 6.64 -8.76
CA HIS A 76 3.64 7.19 -9.60
C HIS A 76 5.01 6.66 -9.22
N MET A 77 5.85 6.38 -10.22
CA MET A 77 7.28 6.13 -10.02
C MET A 77 8.05 7.05 -10.93
N ARG A 78 8.83 7.97 -10.34
CA ARG A 78 9.58 9.01 -11.04
C ARG A 78 8.70 9.79 -12.03
N GLY A 79 7.54 10.24 -11.57
CA GLY A 79 6.55 11.00 -12.34
C GLY A 79 5.72 10.18 -13.34
N LYS A 80 6.01 8.88 -13.52
CA LYS A 80 5.26 8.02 -14.46
C LYS A 80 4.21 7.21 -13.72
N PRO A 81 2.94 7.23 -14.17
CA PRO A 81 1.91 6.40 -13.56
C PRO A 81 2.22 4.92 -13.78
N LYS A 82 1.91 4.11 -12.76
CA LYS A 82 2.07 2.65 -12.71
C LYS A 82 0.86 2.05 -12.04
N SER A 83 0.42 0.91 -12.58
CA SER A 83 -0.64 0.11 -12.00
C SER A 83 -0.05 -1.07 -11.24
N VAL A 84 -0.53 -1.28 -10.01
CA VAL A 84 -0.20 -2.44 -9.20
C VAL A 84 -1.44 -3.31 -9.05
N THR A 85 -1.33 -4.57 -9.44
CA THR A 85 -2.40 -5.56 -9.27
C THR A 85 -2.01 -6.60 -8.23
N LEU A 86 -3.01 -7.30 -7.68
CA LEU A 86 -2.80 -8.42 -6.77
C LEU A 86 -3.07 -9.74 -7.49
N GLU A 87 -2.25 -10.75 -7.21
CA GLU A 87 -2.48 -12.12 -7.68
C GLU A 87 -2.11 -13.13 -6.58
N THR A 88 -3.00 -14.09 -6.33
CA THR A 88 -2.71 -15.26 -5.49
C THR A 88 -2.09 -16.36 -6.35
N LYS A 89 -0.94 -16.92 -5.93
CA LYS A 89 -0.25 -17.96 -6.70
C LYS A 89 0.06 -19.19 -5.85
N ALA A 90 -0.35 -20.36 -6.36
CA ALA A 90 0.00 -21.65 -5.77
C ALA A 90 1.52 -21.88 -5.76
N GLY A 91 2.05 -22.35 -4.63
CA GLY A 91 3.49 -22.57 -4.43
C GLY A 91 4.31 -21.29 -4.18
N GLN A 92 3.68 -20.12 -4.07
CA GLN A 92 4.35 -18.89 -3.64
C GLN A 92 4.56 -18.96 -2.11
N ALA A 93 5.82 -19.02 -1.65
CA ALA A 93 6.14 -19.13 -0.22
C ALA A 93 5.99 -17.80 0.54
N HIS A 94 6.40 -16.70 -0.07
CA HIS A 94 6.37 -15.36 0.51
C HIS A 94 5.80 -14.37 -0.50
N ALA A 95 5.27 -13.24 -0.01
CA ALA A 95 4.82 -12.18 -0.90
C ALA A 95 6.00 -11.62 -1.72
N ASP A 96 5.76 -11.30 -2.99
CA ASP A 96 6.79 -10.77 -3.88
C ASP A 96 6.21 -9.82 -4.92
N PHE A 97 6.98 -8.81 -5.33
CA PHE A 97 6.59 -7.88 -6.37
C PHE A 97 7.24 -8.26 -7.70
N ARG A 98 6.42 -8.66 -8.67
CA ARG A 98 6.86 -8.93 -10.03
C ARG A 98 6.55 -7.75 -10.94
N LYS A 99 7.56 -7.28 -11.67
CA LYS A 99 7.37 -6.28 -12.72
C LYS A 99 6.55 -6.85 -13.88
N ASN A 100 5.60 -6.09 -14.38
CA ASN A 100 4.89 -6.35 -15.64
C ASN A 100 5.08 -5.16 -16.61
N ARG A 101 4.40 -5.17 -17.78
CA ARG A 101 4.59 -4.12 -18.81
C ARG A 101 4.23 -2.72 -18.29
N ASP A 102 3.13 -2.61 -17.54
CA ASP A 102 2.52 -1.33 -17.17
C ASP A 102 2.70 -0.97 -15.69
N GLY A 103 3.36 -1.83 -14.92
CA GLY A 103 3.61 -1.64 -13.50
C GLY A 103 4.07 -2.93 -12.83
N PHE A 104 3.34 -3.35 -11.81
CA PHE A 104 3.72 -4.45 -10.93
C PHE A 104 2.54 -5.34 -10.60
N THR A 105 2.86 -6.57 -10.22
CA THR A 105 1.92 -7.52 -9.65
C THR A 105 2.49 -7.91 -8.29
N LEU A 106 1.73 -7.66 -7.23
CA LEU A 106 1.98 -8.24 -5.92
C LEU A 106 1.47 -9.68 -5.94
N LEU A 107 2.38 -10.62 -5.79
CA LEU A 107 2.09 -12.03 -5.66
C LEU A 107 2.00 -12.38 -4.20
N ILE A 108 0.91 -13.00 -3.78
CA ILE A 108 0.75 -13.50 -2.42
C ILE A 108 0.53 -15.02 -2.44
N PRO A 109 0.91 -15.71 -1.35
CA PRO A 109 0.56 -17.13 -1.18
C PRO A 109 -0.95 -17.34 -1.33
N SER A 110 -1.35 -18.37 -2.07
CA SER A 110 -2.70 -18.90 -1.98
C SER A 110 -2.88 -19.61 -0.64
N ASN A 111 -3.92 -19.27 0.12
CA ASN A 111 -4.32 -20.01 1.32
C ASN A 111 -4.69 -21.46 1.00
#